data_AF-A0A352IU53-F1
#
_entry.id   AF-A0A352IU53-F1
#
_cell.length_a   1.000
_cell.length_b   1.000
_cell.length_c   1.000
_cell.angle_alpha   90.00
_cell.angle_beta   90.00
_cell.angle_gamma   90.00
#
_symmetry.space_group_name_H-M   'P 1'
#
loop_
_entity.id
_entity.type
_entity.pdbx_description
1 polymer ?
#
loop_
_entity_poly.entity_id
_entity_poly.type
_entity_poly.pdbx_seq_one_letter_code
_entity_poly.pdbx_strand_id
1 'polypeptide(L)' 'GDSRKDLEAGHAEGCRPVLVRTGNGLDTERHLDARPIPGADVSIYDNLSKFTDALLSAEGW' A
#
# COMPACT_ATOMS: atom_id res chain seq x y z
N GLY A 1 1.22 -2.11 -4.09
CA GLY A 1 2.51 -2.62 -4.61
C GLY A 1 3.60 -2.37 -3.61
N ASP A 2 4.86 -2.50 -4.02
CA ASP A 2 6.04 -2.13 -3.21
C ASP A 2 6.61 -0.76 -3.60
N SER A 3 6.13 -0.16 -4.69
CA SER A 3 6.61 1.12 -5.22
C SER A 3 5.59 2.24 -5.07
N ARG A 4 6.07 3.46 -4.82
CA ARG A 4 5.23 4.67 -4.69
C ARG A 4 4.34 4.92 -5.91
N LYS A 5 4.85 4.70 -7.12
CA LYS A 5 4.11 4.89 -8.37
C LYS A 5 2.84 4.05 -8.44
N ASP A 6 2.89 2.81 -7.93
CA ASP A 6 1.71 1.92 -7.90
C ASP A 6 0.64 2.46 -6.96
N LEU A 7 1.06 3.05 -5.83
CA LEU A 7 0.14 3.63 -4.85
C LEU A 7 -0.51 4.91 -5.38
N GLU A 8 0.27 5.77 -6.02
CA GLU A 8 -0.25 7.01 -6.63
C GLU A 8 -1.19 6.70 -7.79
N ALA A 9 -0.84 5.75 -8.66
CA ALA A 9 -1.70 5.31 -9.76
C ALA A 9 -2.99 4.65 -9.23
N GLY A 10 -2.87 3.74 -8.27
CA GLY A 10 -4.03 3.11 -7.64
C GLY A 10 -4.97 4.13 -7.00
N HIS A 11 -4.42 5.10 -6.25
CA HIS A 11 -5.20 6.16 -5.65
C HIS A 11 -5.89 7.06 -6.69
N ALA A 12 -5.20 7.42 -7.78
CA ALA A 12 -5.76 8.23 -8.86
C ALA A 12 -6.95 7.54 -9.54
N GLU A 13 -6.93 6.21 -9.64
CA GLU A 13 -8.02 5.40 -10.17
C GLU A 13 -9.11 5.06 -9.13
N GLY A 14 -9.03 5.65 -7.92
CA GLY A 14 -10.00 5.44 -6.84
C GLY A 14 -9.86 4.09 -6.11
N CYS A 15 -8.76 3.37 -6.33
CA CYS A 15 -8.44 2.17 -5.57
C CYS A 15 -7.86 2.52 -4.20
N ARG A 16 -7.99 1.60 -3.24
CA ARG A 16 -7.33 1.70 -1.93
C ARG A 16 -5.86 1.30 -2.08
N PRO A 17 -4.89 2.22 -1.92
CA PRO A 17 -3.49 1.91 -2.10
C PRO A 17 -2.98 1.04 -0.94
N VAL A 18 -2.30 -0.05 -1.27
CA VAL A 18 -1.71 -0.97 -0.30
C VAL A 18 -0.22 -1.11 -0.55
N LEU A 19 0.60 -0.80 0.44
CA LEU A 19 2.03 -0.97 0.43
C LEU A 19 2.42 -2.29 1.10
N VAL A 20 3.25 -3.09 0.44
CA VAL A 20 3.93 -4.23 1.07
C VAL A 20 5.40 -3.89 1.29
N ARG A 21 5.97 -4.18 2.47
CA ARG A 21 7.37 -3.86 2.81
C ARG A 21 8.41 -4.71 2.07
N THR A 22 8.00 -5.85 1.52
CA THR A 22 8.84 -6.69 0.65
C THR A 22 9.27 -5.95 -0.61
N GLY A 23 10.46 -6.27 -1.16
CA GLY A 23 10.97 -5.59 -2.35
C GLY A 23 11.46 -4.18 -2.02
N ASN A 24 10.97 -3.17 -2.74
CA ASN A 24 11.29 -1.75 -2.46
C ASN A 24 10.36 -1.12 -1.41
N GLY A 25 9.52 -1.93 -0.76
CA GLY A 25 8.49 -1.45 0.14
C GLY A 25 9.00 -0.63 1.32
N LEU A 26 10.14 -1.01 1.90
CA LEU A 26 10.78 -0.26 2.98
C LEU A 26 11.27 1.13 2.55
N ASP A 27 11.77 1.25 1.33
CA ASP A 27 12.19 2.53 0.75
C ASP A 27 10.96 3.40 0.43
N THR A 28 9.93 2.79 -0.16
CA THR A 28 8.65 3.45 -0.43
C THR A 28 7.99 3.93 0.87
N GLU A 29 8.01 3.14 1.95
CA GLU A 29 7.48 3.55 3.27
C GLU A 29 8.18 4.81 3.76
N ARG A 30 9.51 4.87 3.71
CA ARG A 30 10.28 6.06 4.09
C ARG A 30 9.95 7.26 3.21
N HIS A 31 9.76 7.04 1.92
CA HIS A 31 9.36 8.10 0.99
C HIS A 31 7.93 8.59 1.23
N LEU A 32 7.02 7.73 1.69
CA LEU A 32 5.66 8.11 2.07
C LEU A 32 5.62 8.84 3.42
N ASP A 33 6.47 8.46 4.37
CA ASP A 33 6.62 9.18 5.65
C ASP A 33 7.13 10.60 5.40
N ALA A 34 8.16 10.75 4.56
CA ALA A 34 8.69 12.06 4.18
C ALA A 34 7.72 12.87 3.30
N ARG A 35 7.01 12.20 2.38
CA ARG A 35 6.06 12.82 1.44
C ARG A 35 4.81 11.94 1.29
N PRO A 36 3.81 12.11 2.16
CA PRO A 36 2.57 11.34 2.07
C PRO A 36 1.83 11.68 0.78
N ILE A 37 1.06 10.71 0.27
CA ILE A 37 0.16 10.94 -0.87
C ILE A 37 -1.10 11.62 -0.31
N PRO A 38 -1.39 12.88 -0.67
CA PRO A 38 -2.50 13.62 -0.10
C PRO A 38 -3.84 12.98 -0.47
N GLY A 39 -4.65 12.64 0.54
CA GLY A 39 -5.96 12.01 0.35
C GLY A 39 -5.92 10.48 0.20
N ALA A 40 -4.73 9.88 0.16
CA ALA A 40 -4.58 8.43 0.09
C ALA A 40 -4.43 7.83 1.50
N ASP A 41 -5.33 6.91 1.84
CA ASP A 41 -5.15 6.03 2.99
C ASP A 41 -4.37 4.79 2.56
N VAL A 42 -3.06 4.80 2.79
CA VAL A 42 -2.16 3.71 2.38
C VAL A 42 -2.06 2.69 3.50
N SER A 43 -2.62 1.50 3.28
CA SER A 43 -2.44 0.39 4.23
C SER A 43 -1.07 -0.26 4.03
N ILE A 44 -0.30 -0.42 5.10
CA ILE A 44 1.05 -0.99 5.05
C ILE A 44 1.04 -2.40 5.65
N TYR A 45 1.55 -3.38 4.90
CA TYR A 45 1.69 -4.76 5.32
C TYR A 45 3.14 -5.22 5.18
N ASP A 46 3.60 -6.13 6.04
CA ASP A 46 4.98 -6.63 5.96
C ASP A 46 5.27 -7.40 4.67
N ASN A 47 4.28 -8.14 4.16
CA ASN A 47 4.41 -8.94 2.94
C ASN A 47 3.05 -9.18 2.29
N LEU A 48 3.10 -9.72 1.07
CA LEU A 48 1.89 -10.04 0.30
C LEU A 48 1.01 -11.09 1.00
N SER A 49 1.59 -12.06 1.71
CA SER A 49 0.80 -13.07 2.42
C SER A 49 -0.07 -12.47 3.53
N LYS A 50 0.46 -11.52 4.29
CA LYS A 50 -0.29 -10.78 5.33
C LYS A 50 -1.40 -9.94 4.72
N PHE A 51 -1.13 -9.32 3.59
CA PHE A 51 -2.16 -8.59 2.85
C PHE A 51 -3.27 -9.52 2.37
N THR A 52 -2.94 -10.64 1.72
CA THR A 52 -3.92 -11.60 1.21
C THR A 52 -4.73 -12.23 2.34
N ASP A 53 -4.10 -12.55 3.47
CA ASP A 53 -4.78 -13.06 4.67
C ASP A 53 -5.79 -12.04 5.21
N ALA A 54 -5.42 -10.76 5.30
CA ALA A 54 -6.32 -9.68 5.70
C ALA A 54 -7.43 -9.45 4.67
N LEU A 55 -7.13 -9.54 3.37
CA LEU A 55 -8.10 -9.39 2.28
C LEU A 55 -9.13 -10.52 2.28
N LEU A 56 -8.71 -11.75 2.54
CA LEU A 56 -9.58 -12.93 2.58
C LEU A 56 -10.34 -13.05 3.91
N SER A 57 -9.75 -12.55 5.00
CA SER A 57 -10.39 -12.55 6.33
C SER A 57 -11.34 -11.38 6.54
N ALA A 58 -11.13 -10.27 5.83
CA ALA A 58 -12.07 -9.16 5.81
C ALA A 58 -13.28 -9.53 4.94
N GLU A 59 -14.29 -10.17 5.54
CA GLU A 59 -15.62 -10.26 4.94
C GLU A 59 -16.15 -8.84 4.67
N GLY A 60 -16.12 -8.41 3.40
CA GLY A 60 -16.62 -7.11 2.97
C GLY A 60 -15.52 -6.05 2.82
N TRP A 61 -14.88 -6.05 1.65
CA TRP A 61 -14.05 -4.94 1.17
C TRP A 61 -14.85 -3.90 0.40
#